data_AF-A0AAU6IL34-F1
#
_entry.id   AF-A0AAU6IL34-F1
#
_cell.length_a   1.000
_cell.length_b   1.000
_cell.length_c   1.000
_cell.angle_alpha   90.00
_cell.angle_beta   90.00
_cell.angle_gamma   90.00
#
_symmetry.space_group_name_H-M   'P 1'
#
loop_
_entity.id
_entity.type
_entity.pdbx_description
1 polymer ?
#
loop_
_entity_poly.entity_id
_entity_poly.type
_entity_poly.pdbx_seq_one_letter_code
_entity_poly.pdbx_strand_id
1 'polypeptide(L)'
;MSASVLAASVMSARGMGRTLPGIEARSPCYAPGPPTVRRPEKRSRHWGAAMRLRGVVIAFFLVPLAWGVPLCLWSRWMGAGPGVWNDVPVHAGDQVGEGVSAELAVAVRNAADGRPVKIVPSVCGGCGGRVFCVLVDDVEGGAERVCVGCGGRAFIADSEGFWEDADPGEAGCPCGGEEFETAVAFSLTGDGSVRWVTVGLRCQKDGAAGVYADWKIDYGPTDHLLTMV
;
A
#
# COMPACT_ATOMS: atom_id res chain seq x y z
N MET A 1 31.08 69.52 -22.23
CA MET A 1 30.13 69.46 -21.10
C MET A 1 30.05 68.01 -20.65
N SER A 2 30.00 67.83 -19.33
CA SER A 2 29.97 66.57 -18.55
C SER A 2 31.31 65.90 -18.24
N ALA A 3 31.43 65.56 -16.96
CA ALA A 3 32.63 65.53 -16.15
C ALA A 3 33.12 64.12 -15.82
N SER A 4 34.40 64.06 -15.47
CA SER A 4 35.12 63.01 -14.73
C SER A 4 34.42 62.59 -13.43
N VAL A 5 34.59 61.33 -12.98
CA VAL A 5 35.13 60.97 -11.65
C VAL A 5 35.67 59.52 -11.69
N LEU A 6 36.94 59.37 -11.32
CA LEU A 6 37.62 58.14 -10.90
C LEU A 6 37.31 57.86 -9.41
N ALA A 7 37.09 56.61 -9.03
CA ALA A 7 37.52 56.08 -7.74
C ALA A 7 37.60 54.55 -7.75
N ALA A 8 38.80 54.04 -7.47
CA ALA A 8 39.08 52.66 -7.10
C ALA A 8 39.07 52.52 -5.57
N SER A 9 38.72 51.34 -5.04
CA SER A 9 39.55 50.56 -4.09
C SER A 9 38.76 49.59 -3.18
N VAL A 10 39.24 48.33 -3.19
CA VAL A 10 39.68 47.51 -2.04
C VAL A 10 38.65 46.88 -1.07
N MET A 11 38.62 45.54 -1.18
CA MET A 11 38.60 44.46 -0.17
C MET A 11 37.62 44.40 1.02
N SER A 12 37.21 43.14 1.23
CA SER A 12 37.02 42.44 2.51
C SER A 12 35.61 42.45 3.09
N ALA A 13 34.96 41.28 3.11
CA ALA A 13 34.93 40.46 4.33
C ALA A 13 34.13 39.17 4.11
N ARG A 14 34.55 38.17 4.88
CA ARG A 14 33.99 36.84 5.09
C ARG A 14 32.47 36.84 5.37
N GLY A 15 31.77 35.86 4.82
CA GLY A 15 30.55 35.27 5.40
C GLY A 15 30.52 33.80 5.01
N MET A 16 31.01 32.89 5.87
CA MET A 16 30.14 32.12 6.77
C MET A 16 28.95 31.54 5.98
N GLY A 17 29.03 30.31 5.49
CA GLY A 17 28.98 29.15 6.38
C GLY A 17 27.59 29.04 7.00
N ARG A 18 26.61 28.61 6.20
CA ARG A 18 25.40 27.95 6.69
C ARG A 18 25.12 26.75 5.78
N THR A 19 25.81 25.66 6.08
CA THR A 19 25.22 24.34 5.98
C THR A 19 23.88 24.41 6.70
N LEU A 20 22.79 24.39 5.93
CA LEU A 20 21.49 24.08 6.49
C LEU A 20 21.62 22.69 7.13
N PRO A 21 21.23 22.51 8.40
CA PRO A 21 21.16 21.16 8.95
C PRO A 21 20.18 20.37 8.08
N GLY A 22 20.60 19.16 7.71
CA GLY A 22 19.78 18.21 6.99
C GLY A 22 18.44 18.08 7.68
N ILE A 23 17.41 18.68 7.07
CA ILE A 23 16.07 18.18 7.21
C ILE A 23 16.13 16.91 6.38
N GLU A 24 16.45 15.78 7.01
CA GLU A 24 15.98 14.50 6.48
C GLU A 24 14.51 14.71 6.21
N ALA A 25 14.13 14.70 4.93
CA ALA A 25 12.74 14.61 4.55
C ALA A 25 12.25 13.30 5.18
N ARG A 26 11.64 13.38 6.37
CA ARG A 26 10.91 12.25 6.93
C ARG A 26 9.91 11.85 5.86
N SER A 27 9.94 10.59 5.45
CA SER A 27 8.99 10.06 4.47
C SER A 27 7.59 10.54 4.86
N PRO A 28 6.78 11.06 3.92
CA PRO A 28 5.37 11.39 4.18
C PRO A 28 4.60 10.23 4.82
N CYS A 29 5.09 9.00 4.61
CA CYS A 29 4.61 7.77 5.20
C CYS A 29 4.81 7.67 6.74
N TYR A 30 5.79 8.38 7.32
CA TYR A 30 6.13 8.35 8.75
C TYR A 30 5.41 9.44 9.57
N ALA A 31 4.19 9.85 9.19
CA ALA A 31 3.41 10.75 10.04
C ALA A 31 2.57 9.90 11.02
N PRO A 32 2.86 9.91 12.35
CA PRO A 32 1.95 9.32 13.32
C PRO A 32 0.58 10.01 13.17
N GLY A 33 -0.45 9.21 12.87
CA GLY A 33 -1.77 9.73 12.54
C GLY A 33 -2.40 10.57 13.66
N PRO A 34 -3.36 11.45 13.34
CA PRO A 34 -4.16 12.12 14.36
C PRO A 34 -4.94 11.08 15.19
N PRO A 35 -5.26 11.36 16.46
CA PRO A 35 -6.03 10.45 17.30
C PRO A 35 -7.35 10.13 16.60
N THR A 36 -7.61 8.85 16.39
CA THR A 36 -8.87 8.34 15.85
C THR A 36 -10.04 8.91 16.66
N VAL A 37 -11.07 9.37 15.95
CA VAL A 37 -12.33 9.81 16.57
C VAL A 37 -12.89 8.63 17.36
N ARG A 38 -12.87 8.72 18.70
CA ARG A 38 -13.48 7.71 19.56
C ARG A 38 -14.95 7.56 19.19
N ARG A 39 -15.34 6.41 18.64
CA ARG A 39 -16.75 6.02 18.57
C ARG A 39 -17.24 5.59 19.96
N PRO A 40 -18.54 5.74 20.25
CA PRO A 40 -19.11 5.38 21.53
C PRO A 40 -19.08 3.86 21.73
N GLU A 41 -18.64 3.49 22.92
CA GLU A 41 -18.53 2.14 23.48
C GLU A 41 -19.76 1.28 23.17
N LYS A 42 -19.63 0.34 22.23
CA LYS A 42 -20.62 -0.73 22.07
C LYS A 42 -20.33 -1.81 23.11
N ARG A 43 -21.16 -1.80 24.15
CA ARG A 43 -21.29 -2.82 25.19
C ARG A 43 -21.21 -4.23 24.61
N SER A 44 -20.09 -4.91 24.84
CA SER A 44 -19.86 -6.29 24.41
C SER A 44 -20.81 -7.24 25.15
N ARG A 45 -21.47 -8.11 24.40
CA ARG A 45 -22.14 -9.30 24.94
C ARG A 45 -21.15 -10.45 24.86
N HIS A 46 -20.83 -10.99 26.03
CA HIS A 46 -20.03 -12.19 26.23
C HIS A 46 -20.48 -13.34 25.34
N TRP A 47 -19.53 -13.93 24.61
CA TRP A 47 -19.56 -15.34 24.28
C TRP A 47 -18.22 -15.94 24.68
N GLY A 48 -18.24 -16.67 25.80
CA GLY A 48 -17.14 -17.52 26.19
C GLY A 48 -17.24 -18.86 25.47
N ALA A 49 -16.11 -19.34 24.98
CA ALA A 49 -15.85 -20.77 24.84
C ALA A 49 -14.33 -20.99 24.89
N ALA A 50 -13.87 -21.48 26.04
CA ALA A 50 -12.53 -21.99 26.21
C ALA A 50 -12.42 -23.39 25.58
N MET A 51 -11.38 -23.63 24.79
CA MET A 51 -10.88 -24.97 24.55
C MET A 51 -9.36 -25.00 24.76
N ARG A 52 -8.97 -25.71 25.82
CA ARG A 52 -7.62 -26.18 26.07
C ARG A 52 -7.35 -27.39 25.19
N LEU A 53 -6.27 -27.38 24.41
CA LEU A 53 -5.61 -28.61 23.96
C LEU A 53 -4.09 -28.49 24.08
N ARG A 54 -3.47 -29.66 24.21
CA ARG A 54 -2.26 -29.96 24.96
C ARG A 54 -0.98 -29.78 24.15
N GLY A 55 0.06 -29.37 24.89
CA GLY A 55 1.50 -29.46 24.65
C GLY A 55 2.02 -30.23 23.44
N VAL A 56 2.82 -29.50 22.64
CA VAL A 56 4.06 -30.00 22.03
C VAL A 56 5.09 -28.88 22.16
N VAL A 57 6.19 -29.15 22.87
CA VAL A 57 7.34 -28.25 22.98
C VAL A 57 8.21 -28.51 21.75
N ILE A 58 8.24 -27.57 20.80
CA ILE A 58 9.23 -27.58 19.72
C ILE A 58 10.31 -26.56 20.10
N ALA A 59 11.51 -27.07 20.35
CA ALA A 59 12.68 -26.28 20.68
C ALA A 59 13.07 -25.39 19.50
N PHE A 60 12.96 -24.08 19.67
CA PHE A 60 13.53 -23.09 18.76
C PHE A 60 15.07 -23.09 18.91
N PHE A 61 15.76 -23.54 17.87
CA PHE A 61 17.17 -23.19 17.68
C PHE A 61 17.24 -21.72 17.26
N LEU A 62 17.79 -20.91 18.15
CA LEU A 62 18.20 -19.53 17.90
C LEU A 62 19.30 -19.50 16.83
N VAL A 63 19.01 -18.87 15.69
CA VAL A 63 20.03 -18.31 14.80
C VAL A 63 19.75 -16.81 14.70
N PRO A 64 20.70 -15.94 15.08
CA PRO A 64 20.50 -14.50 15.02
C PRO A 64 20.75 -14.04 13.57
N LEU A 65 19.68 -13.80 12.81
CA LEU A 65 19.77 -13.02 11.58
C LEU A 65 19.38 -11.58 11.92
N ALA A 66 20.43 -10.76 12.06
CA ALA A 66 20.30 -9.32 11.95
C ALA A 66 19.58 -8.98 10.62
N TRP A 67 18.85 -7.86 10.64
CA TRP A 67 18.04 -7.29 9.56
C TRP A 67 16.61 -7.85 9.52
N GLY A 68 15.71 -7.18 10.26
CA GLY A 68 14.28 -7.44 10.31
C GLY A 68 13.57 -7.02 9.03
N VAL A 69 13.62 -7.87 8.01
CA VAL A 69 12.65 -7.86 6.91
C VAL A 69 12.01 -9.26 6.91
N PRO A 70 10.67 -9.40 7.03
CA PRO A 70 10.02 -10.69 6.95
C PRO A 70 10.37 -11.42 5.64
N LEU A 71 10.86 -12.65 5.76
CA LEU A 71 11.29 -13.53 4.66
C LEU A 71 10.19 -13.86 3.62
N CYS A 72 8.94 -13.48 3.86
CA CYS A 72 7.82 -13.78 2.97
C CYS A 72 7.74 -12.87 1.73
N LEU A 73 8.32 -11.66 1.78
CA LEU A 73 8.36 -10.73 0.64
C LEU A 73 9.22 -11.21 -0.54
N TRP A 74 10.11 -12.18 -0.32
CA TRP A 74 11.05 -12.62 -1.36
C TRP A 74 10.51 -13.75 -2.25
N SER A 75 9.63 -14.61 -1.73
CA SER A 75 9.29 -15.87 -2.40
C SER A 75 8.23 -15.77 -3.51
N ARG A 76 7.50 -14.65 -3.60
CA ARG A 76 6.52 -14.39 -4.67
C ARG A 76 7.00 -13.38 -5.73
N TRP A 77 8.23 -12.89 -5.61
CA TRP A 77 8.82 -11.85 -6.49
C TRP A 77 9.82 -12.41 -7.54
N MET A 78 10.30 -13.64 -7.41
CA MET A 78 11.31 -14.22 -8.33
C MET A 78 10.70 -14.77 -9.64
N GLY A 79 10.06 -13.90 -10.42
CA GLY A 79 9.45 -14.33 -11.68
C GLY A 79 9.15 -13.22 -12.69
N ALA A 80 10.07 -12.28 -12.92
CA ALA A 80 9.92 -11.36 -14.05
C ALA A 80 11.28 -11.02 -14.68
N GLY A 81 11.70 -11.84 -15.64
CA GLY A 81 12.69 -11.43 -16.64
C GLY A 81 12.02 -10.58 -17.74
N PRO A 82 12.78 -9.77 -18.50
CA PRO A 82 12.25 -9.00 -19.61
C PRO A 82 12.08 -9.93 -20.82
N GLY A 83 10.91 -10.56 -20.95
CA GLY A 83 10.59 -11.44 -22.07
C GLY A 83 9.10 -11.40 -22.40
N VAL A 84 8.76 -10.68 -23.48
CA VAL A 84 7.56 -10.80 -24.33
C VAL A 84 6.27 -11.23 -23.60
N TRP A 85 5.53 -10.26 -23.06
CA TRP A 85 4.19 -10.43 -22.47
C TRP A 85 3.11 -10.02 -23.46
N ASN A 86 2.88 -10.82 -24.50
CA ASN A 86 1.65 -10.68 -25.29
C ASN A 86 0.81 -11.93 -25.03
N ASP A 87 -0.48 -11.70 -24.77
CA ASP A 87 -1.54 -12.68 -24.51
C ASP A 87 -1.74 -13.09 -23.03
N VAL A 88 -1.94 -12.12 -22.13
CA VAL A 88 -2.71 -12.40 -20.90
C VAL A 88 -4.16 -12.65 -21.33
N PRO A 89 -4.76 -13.82 -21.06
CA PRO A 89 -6.16 -14.06 -21.36
C PRO A 89 -7.01 -13.24 -20.38
N VAL A 90 -7.32 -12.01 -20.77
CA VAL A 90 -8.38 -11.22 -20.15
C VAL A 90 -9.65 -12.02 -20.35
N HIS A 91 -10.28 -12.49 -19.27
CA HIS A 91 -11.58 -13.15 -19.44
C HIS A 91 -12.55 -12.11 -19.98
N ALA A 92 -13.45 -12.51 -20.88
CA ALA A 92 -14.41 -11.60 -21.51
C ALA A 92 -15.30 -10.82 -20.51
N GLY A 93 -15.30 -11.21 -19.23
CA GLY A 93 -16.00 -10.53 -18.14
C GLY A 93 -15.14 -9.63 -17.25
N ASP A 94 -13.83 -9.50 -17.51
CA ASP A 94 -12.97 -8.62 -16.72
C ASP A 94 -13.27 -7.14 -17.01
N GLN A 95 -13.25 -6.32 -15.96
CA GLN A 95 -13.50 -4.88 -16.04
C GLN A 95 -12.32 -4.14 -15.43
N VAL A 96 -11.68 -3.25 -16.19
CA VAL A 96 -10.58 -2.42 -15.69
C VAL A 96 -11.02 -0.97 -15.61
N GLY A 97 -10.98 -0.39 -14.40
CA GLY A 97 -11.35 0.99 -14.16
C GLY A 97 -10.36 1.99 -14.78
N GLU A 98 -10.88 3.18 -15.10
CA GLU A 98 -10.09 4.24 -15.72
C GLU A 98 -8.97 4.76 -14.79
N GLY A 99 -7.75 4.79 -15.32
CA GLY A 99 -6.56 5.25 -14.60
C GLY A 99 -5.87 4.17 -13.77
N VAL A 100 -6.14 2.90 -14.05
CA VAL A 100 -5.27 1.76 -13.66
C VAL A 100 -4.23 1.57 -14.77
N SER A 101 -2.95 1.59 -14.41
CA SER A 101 -1.85 1.27 -15.33
C SER A 101 -1.89 -0.18 -15.83
N ALA A 102 -1.36 -0.41 -17.04
CA ALA A 102 -1.39 -1.73 -17.67
C ALA A 102 -0.60 -2.78 -16.86
N GLU A 103 0.56 -2.39 -16.33
CA GLU A 103 1.41 -3.27 -15.52
C GLU A 103 0.68 -3.70 -14.25
N LEU A 104 -0.04 -2.77 -13.62
CA LEU A 104 -0.79 -3.03 -12.41
C LEU A 104 -2.01 -3.91 -12.67
N ALA A 105 -2.76 -3.65 -13.75
CA ALA A 105 -3.88 -4.47 -14.18
C ALA A 105 -3.43 -5.92 -14.45
N VAL A 106 -2.30 -6.11 -15.13
CA VAL A 106 -1.73 -7.45 -15.38
C VAL A 106 -1.31 -8.12 -14.07
N ALA A 107 -0.62 -7.40 -13.18
CA ALA A 107 -0.13 -7.97 -11.92
C ALA A 107 -1.28 -8.52 -11.05
N VAL A 108 -2.33 -7.74 -10.82
CA VAL A 108 -3.48 -8.19 -10.00
C VAL A 108 -4.31 -9.25 -10.71
N ARG A 109 -4.40 -9.19 -12.05
CA ARG A 109 -5.13 -10.21 -12.82
C ARG A 109 -4.46 -11.57 -12.75
N ASN A 110 -3.12 -11.61 -12.87
CA ASN A 110 -2.35 -12.85 -12.79
C ASN A 110 -2.44 -13.54 -11.42
N ALA A 111 -2.76 -12.79 -10.37
CA ALA A 111 -2.97 -13.33 -9.03
C ALA A 111 -4.40 -13.84 -8.77
N ALA A 112 -5.35 -13.53 -9.66
CA ALA A 112 -6.74 -13.94 -9.51
C ALA A 112 -6.96 -15.42 -9.83
N ASP A 113 -8.02 -16.01 -9.26
CA ASP A 113 -8.33 -17.45 -9.34
C ASP A 113 -9.06 -17.88 -10.63
N GLY A 114 -8.91 -17.11 -11.72
CA GLY A 114 -9.61 -17.36 -12.99
C GLY A 114 -11.08 -16.94 -13.00
N ARG A 115 -11.60 -16.34 -11.92
CA ARG A 115 -12.91 -15.67 -11.96
C ARG A 115 -12.85 -14.38 -12.77
N PRO A 116 -14.01 -13.86 -13.24
CA PRO A 116 -14.10 -12.49 -13.69
C PRO A 116 -13.63 -11.55 -12.60
N VAL A 117 -12.80 -10.58 -12.97
CA VAL A 117 -12.31 -9.56 -12.02
C VAL A 117 -12.80 -8.17 -12.39
N LYS A 118 -13.15 -7.39 -11.36
CA LYS A 118 -13.31 -5.94 -11.48
C LYS A 118 -12.13 -5.25 -10.81
N ILE A 119 -11.32 -4.54 -11.59
CA ILE A 119 -10.12 -3.82 -11.13
C ILE A 119 -10.48 -2.35 -10.98
N VAL A 120 -10.35 -1.82 -9.77
CA VAL A 120 -10.71 -0.44 -9.43
C VAL A 120 -9.45 0.31 -8.96
N PRO A 121 -9.14 1.48 -9.53
CA PRO A 121 -8.05 2.30 -9.03
C PRO A 121 -8.42 2.96 -7.72
N SER A 122 -7.45 3.10 -6.83
CA SER A 122 -7.61 3.89 -5.63
C SER A 122 -7.54 5.38 -5.94
N VAL A 123 -8.50 6.14 -5.41
CA VAL A 123 -8.55 7.60 -5.56
C VAL A 123 -8.84 8.23 -4.21
N CYS A 124 -8.05 9.24 -3.84
CA CYS A 124 -8.28 9.97 -2.61
C CYS A 124 -9.59 10.77 -2.71
N GLY A 125 -10.58 10.47 -1.86
CA GLY A 125 -11.83 11.23 -1.82
C GLY A 125 -11.67 12.69 -1.39
N GLY A 126 -10.55 13.04 -0.73
CA GLY A 126 -10.27 14.41 -0.27
C GLY A 126 -9.62 15.32 -1.32
N CYS A 127 -8.64 14.82 -2.08
CA CYS A 127 -7.88 15.63 -3.04
C CYS A 127 -7.84 15.07 -4.47
N GLY A 128 -8.43 13.90 -4.74
CA GLY A 128 -8.38 13.23 -6.04
C GLY A 128 -7.02 12.59 -6.38
N GLY A 129 -6.04 12.67 -5.49
CA GLY A 129 -4.72 12.05 -5.68
C GLY A 129 -4.77 10.53 -5.79
N ARG A 130 -3.81 9.95 -6.50
CA ARG A 130 -3.73 8.50 -6.81
C ARG A 130 -2.45 7.82 -6.32
N VAL A 131 -1.63 8.56 -5.58
CA VAL A 131 -0.38 8.07 -5.02
C VAL A 131 -0.52 7.96 -3.51
N PHE A 132 -0.14 6.79 -2.98
CA PHE A 132 -0.34 6.42 -1.59
C PHE A 132 0.90 5.74 -1.01
N CYS A 133 1.14 5.95 0.28
CA CYS A 133 1.83 4.97 1.10
C CYS A 133 0.78 3.94 1.55
N VAL A 134 1.13 2.66 1.59
CA VAL A 134 0.18 1.59 1.92
C VAL A 134 0.73 0.75 3.06
N LEU A 135 -0.11 0.52 4.06
CA LEU A 135 0.10 -0.42 5.14
C LEU A 135 -0.67 -1.70 4.78
N VAL A 136 -0.01 -2.85 4.91
CA VAL A 136 -0.60 -4.16 4.61
C VAL A 136 -0.39 -5.13 5.76
N ASP A 137 -1.42 -5.90 6.08
CA ASP A 137 -1.30 -7.11 6.87
C ASP A 137 -1.49 -8.27 5.90
N ASP A 138 -0.41 -8.97 5.57
CA ASP A 138 -0.41 -10.10 4.64
C ASP A 138 -0.78 -11.42 5.30
N VAL A 139 -0.92 -11.45 6.63
CA VAL A 139 -1.26 -12.64 7.42
C VAL A 139 -2.77 -12.70 7.66
N GLU A 140 -3.33 -11.67 8.28
CA GLU A 140 -4.77 -11.56 8.53
C GLU A 140 -5.52 -11.02 7.30
N GLY A 141 -4.77 -10.39 6.38
CA GLY A 141 -5.28 -9.94 5.09
C GLY A 141 -6.04 -8.63 5.20
N GLY A 142 -5.35 -7.51 5.04
CA GLY A 142 -5.96 -6.18 5.04
C GLY A 142 -5.02 -5.10 4.55
N ALA A 143 -5.58 -3.93 4.25
CA ALA A 143 -4.78 -2.79 3.84
C ALA A 143 -5.39 -1.43 4.24
N GLU A 144 -4.51 -0.50 4.58
CA GLU A 144 -4.81 0.91 4.76
C GLU A 144 -3.91 1.73 3.84
N ARG A 145 -4.45 2.79 3.25
CA ARG A 145 -3.69 3.72 2.43
C ARG A 145 -3.66 5.11 3.04
N VAL A 146 -2.54 5.79 2.84
CA VAL A 146 -2.32 7.19 3.22
C VAL A 146 -2.01 7.98 1.96
N CYS A 147 -2.84 8.95 1.61
CA CYS A 147 -2.63 9.77 0.41
C CYS A 147 -1.40 10.65 0.56
N VAL A 148 -0.46 10.56 -0.38
CA VAL A 148 0.76 11.38 -0.38
C VAL A 148 0.42 12.87 -0.57
N GLY A 149 -0.65 13.19 -1.31
CA GLY A 149 -1.04 14.57 -1.60
C GLY A 149 -1.65 15.33 -0.42
N CYS A 150 -2.45 14.69 0.42
CA CYS A 150 -3.17 15.36 1.51
C CYS A 150 -3.07 14.69 2.89
N GLY A 151 -2.37 13.55 3.00
CA GLY A 151 -2.28 12.76 4.23
C GLY A 151 -3.57 12.03 4.62
N GLY A 152 -4.62 12.09 3.78
CA GLY A 152 -5.89 11.43 4.05
C GLY A 152 -5.75 9.91 4.10
N ARG A 153 -6.21 9.30 5.19
CA ARG A 153 -6.18 7.86 5.45
C ARG A 153 -7.50 7.21 5.08
N ALA A 154 -7.45 6.00 4.52
CA ALA A 154 -8.63 5.19 4.26
C ALA A 154 -8.27 3.70 4.26
N PHE A 155 -9.16 2.88 4.80
CA PHE A 155 -9.10 1.43 4.65
C PHE A 155 -9.51 1.02 3.25
N ILE A 156 -8.88 -0.04 2.76
CA ILE A 156 -9.25 -0.68 1.50
C ILE A 156 -10.27 -1.78 1.80
N ALA A 157 -11.41 -1.74 1.09
CA ALA A 157 -12.53 -2.65 1.29
C ALA A 157 -12.92 -2.75 2.78
N ASP A 158 -13.08 -3.95 3.31
CA ASP A 158 -13.53 -4.21 4.68
C ASP A 158 -12.40 -4.28 5.73
N SER A 159 -11.21 -3.77 5.40
CA SER A 159 -10.02 -3.89 6.26
C SER A 159 -10.22 -3.29 7.67
N GLU A 160 -11.10 -2.30 7.83
CA GLU A 160 -11.38 -1.69 9.14
C GLU A 160 -11.89 -2.71 10.18
N GLY A 161 -12.58 -3.76 9.75
CA GLY A 161 -13.30 -4.67 10.64
C GLY A 161 -12.41 -5.48 11.59
N PHE A 162 -11.13 -5.65 11.24
CA PHE A 162 -10.15 -6.44 12.00
C PHE A 162 -8.85 -5.66 12.27
N TRP A 163 -8.79 -4.38 11.88
CA TRP A 163 -7.57 -3.58 11.98
C TRP A 163 -7.07 -3.34 13.41
N GLU A 164 -7.93 -3.46 14.42
CA GLU A 164 -7.55 -3.33 15.83
C GLU A 164 -6.58 -4.44 16.28
N ASP A 165 -6.73 -5.63 15.70
CA ASP A 165 -5.92 -6.81 16.02
C ASP A 165 -4.83 -7.09 14.97
N ALA A 166 -4.76 -6.28 13.91
CA ALA A 166 -3.79 -6.41 12.83
C ALA A 166 -2.39 -5.92 13.24
N ASP A 167 -1.35 -6.47 12.61
CA ASP A 167 0.04 -6.01 12.74
C ASP A 167 0.59 -5.56 11.37
N PRO A 168 0.08 -4.43 10.82
CA PRO A 168 0.35 -4.05 9.45
C PRO A 168 1.77 -3.51 9.27
N GLY A 169 2.44 -3.95 8.21
CA GLY A 169 3.73 -3.44 7.76
C GLY A 169 3.59 -2.42 6.62
N GLU A 170 4.56 -1.51 6.51
CA GLU A 170 4.65 -0.59 5.37
C GLU A 170 5.04 -1.37 4.10
N ALA A 171 4.30 -1.13 3.02
CA ALA A 171 4.64 -1.68 1.72
C ALA A 171 5.93 -1.02 1.20
N GLY A 172 6.90 -1.85 0.82
CA GLY A 172 8.16 -1.42 0.23
C GLY A 172 8.38 -2.06 -1.14
N CYS A 173 8.92 -1.28 -2.08
CA CYS A 173 9.47 -1.82 -3.32
C CYS A 173 10.94 -2.19 -3.09
N PRO A 174 11.46 -3.29 -3.69
CA PRO A 174 12.88 -3.64 -3.59
C PRO A 174 13.86 -2.55 -4.06
N CYS A 175 13.42 -1.60 -4.89
CA CYS A 175 14.22 -0.42 -5.26
C CYS A 175 14.31 0.66 -4.15
N GLY A 176 13.66 0.42 -3.00
CA GLY A 176 13.52 1.36 -1.88
C GLY A 176 12.50 2.47 -2.12
N GLY A 177 11.46 2.19 -2.90
CA GLY A 177 10.31 3.11 -3.08
C GLY A 177 9.16 2.75 -2.16
N GLU A 178 8.51 3.77 -1.59
CA GLU A 178 7.40 3.64 -0.61
C GLU A 178 6.10 4.31 -1.09
N GLU A 179 6.13 4.92 -2.29
CA GLU A 179 5.00 5.61 -2.90
C GLU A 179 4.48 4.80 -4.09
N PHE A 180 3.18 4.52 -4.07
CA PHE A 180 2.55 3.60 -5.03
C PHE A 180 1.29 4.18 -5.65
N GLU A 181 1.08 3.89 -6.93
CA GLU A 181 -0.26 3.78 -7.48
C GLU A 181 -0.90 2.49 -6.95
N THR A 182 -2.14 2.57 -6.47
CA THR A 182 -2.85 1.43 -5.86
C THR A 182 -4.08 1.09 -6.68
N ALA A 183 -4.30 -0.20 -6.91
CA ALA A 183 -5.54 -0.71 -7.50
C ALA A 183 -5.95 -2.00 -6.79
N VAL A 184 -7.24 -2.27 -6.80
CA VAL A 184 -7.83 -3.45 -6.16
C VAL A 184 -8.57 -4.26 -7.19
N ALA A 185 -8.22 -5.54 -7.30
CA ALA A 185 -9.00 -6.50 -8.07
C ALA A 185 -9.98 -7.21 -7.16
N PHE A 186 -11.25 -7.17 -7.54
CA PHE A 186 -12.32 -7.92 -6.91
C PHE A 186 -12.65 -9.13 -7.79
N SER A 187 -12.35 -10.33 -7.31
CA SER A 187 -12.78 -11.56 -7.99
C SER A 187 -14.24 -11.81 -7.70
N LEU A 188 -15.05 -12.00 -8.73
CA LEU A 188 -16.51 -12.06 -8.60
C LEU A 188 -17.05 -13.50 -8.67
N THR A 189 -18.10 -13.79 -7.91
CA THR A 189 -18.94 -14.97 -8.10
C THR A 189 -19.90 -14.81 -9.28
N GLY A 190 -20.58 -15.88 -9.67
CA GLY A 190 -21.49 -15.86 -10.84
C GLY A 190 -22.70 -14.93 -10.70
N ASP A 191 -23.05 -14.55 -9.47
CA ASP A 191 -24.09 -13.55 -9.15
C ASP A 191 -23.53 -12.11 -9.05
N GLY A 192 -22.22 -11.91 -9.26
CA GLY A 192 -21.56 -10.60 -9.18
C GLY A 192 -21.07 -10.21 -7.79
N SER A 193 -21.29 -11.03 -6.75
CA SER A 193 -20.76 -10.76 -5.40
C SER A 193 -19.24 -10.87 -5.37
N VAL A 194 -18.59 -10.09 -4.50
CA VAL A 194 -17.13 -10.16 -4.29
C VAL A 194 -16.79 -11.45 -3.53
N ARG A 195 -15.88 -12.24 -4.10
CA ARG A 195 -15.33 -13.46 -3.49
C ARG A 195 -13.96 -13.24 -2.86
N TRP A 196 -13.16 -12.39 -3.50
CA TRP A 196 -11.76 -12.18 -3.16
C TRP A 196 -11.39 -10.73 -3.42
N VAL A 197 -10.59 -10.16 -2.53
CA VAL A 197 -9.98 -8.84 -2.66
C VAL A 197 -8.49 -9.05 -2.88
N THR A 198 -7.92 -8.41 -3.89
CA THR A 198 -6.48 -8.45 -4.17
C THR A 198 -5.96 -7.03 -4.35
N VAL A 199 -5.04 -6.61 -3.49
CA VAL A 199 -4.44 -5.28 -3.50
C VAL A 199 -3.13 -5.32 -4.29
N GLY A 200 -3.13 -4.60 -5.42
CA GLY A 200 -1.95 -4.38 -6.23
C GLY A 200 -1.37 -3.00 -6.00
N LEU A 201 -0.04 -2.93 -6.01
CA LEU A 201 0.71 -1.68 -5.96
C LEU A 201 1.67 -1.59 -7.14
N ARG A 202 1.78 -0.40 -7.72
CA ARG A 202 2.80 -0.03 -8.72
C ARG A 202 3.67 1.10 -8.19
N CYS A 203 4.97 0.83 -8.06
CA CYS A 203 5.91 1.79 -7.51
C CYS A 203 6.08 3.00 -8.43
N GLN A 204 6.03 4.21 -7.86
CA GLN A 204 6.27 5.45 -8.61
C GLN A 204 7.73 5.64 -9.01
N LYS A 205 8.67 4.96 -8.35
CA LYS A 205 10.11 5.14 -8.54
C LYS A 205 10.65 4.36 -9.74
N ASP A 206 10.30 3.08 -9.86
CA ASP A 206 10.80 2.18 -10.92
C ASP A 206 9.70 1.58 -11.80
N GLY A 207 8.42 1.83 -11.49
CA GLY A 207 7.28 1.31 -12.24
C GLY A 207 6.99 -0.17 -11.99
N ALA A 208 7.70 -0.85 -11.08
CA ALA A 208 7.44 -2.25 -10.76
C ALA A 208 6.04 -2.40 -10.14
N ALA A 209 5.28 -3.39 -10.61
CA ALA A 209 3.94 -3.69 -10.12
C ALA A 209 3.86 -5.11 -9.53
N GLY A 210 3.11 -5.26 -8.44
CA GLY A 210 2.95 -6.54 -7.76
C GLY A 210 1.74 -6.57 -6.83
N VAL A 211 1.42 -7.75 -6.32
CA VAL A 211 0.37 -7.95 -5.30
C VAL A 211 1.01 -7.94 -3.92
N TYR A 212 0.40 -7.20 -3.01
CA TYR A 212 0.93 -6.97 -1.66
C TYR A 212 0.05 -7.53 -0.55
N ALA A 213 -1.25 -7.66 -0.79
CA ALA A 213 -2.18 -8.32 0.13
C ALA A 213 -3.36 -8.89 -0.66
N ASP A 214 -3.93 -9.98 -0.16
CA ASP A 214 -5.17 -10.52 -0.66
C ASP A 214 -5.92 -11.26 0.42
N TRP A 215 -7.25 -11.23 0.36
CA TRP A 215 -8.09 -11.90 1.33
C TRP A 215 -9.43 -12.31 0.75
N LYS A 216 -10.04 -13.28 1.42
CA LYS A 216 -11.29 -13.91 1.03
C LYS A 216 -12.48 -13.20 1.68
N ILE A 217 -13.54 -13.03 0.90
CA ILE A 217 -14.82 -12.53 1.40
C ILE A 217 -15.79 -13.71 1.54
N ASP A 218 -16.23 -13.97 2.77
CA ASP A 218 -17.12 -15.09 3.15
C ASP A 218 -18.50 -14.61 3.69
N TYR A 219 -18.86 -13.35 3.42
CA TYR A 219 -20.16 -12.77 3.79
C TYR A 219 -20.82 -12.06 2.61
N GLY A 220 -22.08 -11.68 2.79
CA GLY A 220 -22.83 -10.86 1.83
C GLY A 220 -23.93 -10.04 2.50
N PRO A 221 -24.43 -8.97 1.86
CA PRO A 221 -24.08 -8.48 0.51
C PRO A 221 -22.72 -7.77 0.44
N THR A 222 -22.13 -7.64 -0.75
CA THR A 222 -20.73 -7.18 -0.95
C THR A 222 -20.56 -5.97 -1.89
N ASP A 223 -21.64 -5.43 -2.47
CA ASP A 223 -21.57 -4.36 -3.49
C ASP A 223 -20.83 -3.11 -3.01
N HIS A 224 -20.93 -2.80 -1.72
CA HIS A 224 -20.31 -1.64 -1.09
C HIS A 224 -18.77 -1.67 -1.17
N LEU A 225 -18.16 -2.86 -1.17
CA LEU A 225 -16.70 -3.02 -1.22
C LEU A 225 -16.10 -2.41 -2.49
N LEU A 226 -16.84 -2.45 -3.60
CA LEU A 226 -16.39 -1.92 -4.90
C LEU A 226 -16.19 -0.39 -4.90
N THR A 227 -16.69 0.31 -3.88
CA THR A 227 -16.59 1.76 -3.72
C THR A 227 -15.64 2.20 -2.62
N MET A 228 -15.08 1.25 -1.86
CA MET A 228 -14.19 1.51 -0.72
C MET A 228 -12.73 1.29 -1.13
N VAL A 229 -12.27 2.02 -2.14
CA VAL A 229 -10.92 1.85 -2.74
C VAL A 229 -10.17 3.16 -2.83
#